data_AF-A0A959GCC6-F1
#
_entry.id   AF-A0A959GCC6-F1
#
_cell.length_a   1.000
_cell.length_b   1.000
_cell.length_c   1.000
_cell.angle_alpha   90.00
_cell.angle_beta   90.00
_cell.angle_gamma   90.00
#
_symmetry.space_group_name_H-M   'P 1'
#
loop_
_entity.id
_entity.type
_entity.pdbx_description
1 polymer ?
#
loop_
_entity_poly.entity_id
_entity_poly.type
_entity_poly.pdbx_seq_one_letter_code
_entity_poly.pdbx_strand_id
1 'polypeptide(L)'
;MRINKILLVALSLFLWNLGLSAQQQKAAYYPGPGDNWEHRTPQEAGMDPGRLQAAIQYAIDNETQAPRDLEQAHYQTFGREPFGDGIGPFRERGAPTGI
;
A
#
# COMPACT_ATOMS: atom_id res chain seq x y z
N MET A 1 -7.31 55.32 -19.62
CA MET A 1 -6.29 54.28 -19.31
C MET A 1 -6.23 53.31 -20.49
N ARG A 2 -5.13 53.28 -21.26
CA ARG A 2 -4.99 52.36 -22.42
C ARG A 2 -4.39 51.05 -21.94
N ILE A 3 -5.15 49.95 -21.99
CA ILE A 3 -4.67 48.63 -21.61
C ILE A 3 -3.70 48.11 -22.68
N ASN A 4 -2.52 47.65 -22.24
CA ASN A 4 -1.48 47.16 -23.14
C ASN A 4 -1.81 45.74 -23.63
N LYS A 5 -2.07 45.60 -24.93
CA LYS A 5 -2.48 44.32 -25.55
C LYS A 5 -1.43 43.21 -25.36
N ILE A 6 -0.15 43.56 -25.21
CA ILE A 6 0.93 42.59 -24.95
C ILE A 6 0.77 41.95 -23.56
N LEU A 7 0.37 42.72 -22.55
CA LEU A 7 0.15 42.20 -21.19
C LEU A 7 -1.04 41.24 -21.15
N LEU A 8 -2.10 41.54 -21.91
CA LEU A 8 -3.27 40.66 -22.03
C LEU A 8 -2.91 39.33 -22.71
N VAL A 9 -2.11 39.36 -23.78
CA VAL A 9 -1.65 38.13 -24.45
C VAL A 9 -0.74 37.30 -23.54
N ALA A 10 0.18 37.95 -22.83
CA ALA A 10 1.07 37.27 -21.89
C ALA A 10 0.29 36.63 -20.73
N LEU A 11 -0.72 37.33 -20.19
CA LEU A 11 -1.57 36.81 -19.13
C LEU A 11 -2.44 35.63 -19.62
N SER A 12 -3.01 35.73 -20.83
CA SER A 12 -3.77 34.63 -21.45
C SER A 12 -2.91 33.38 -21.68
N LEU A 13 -1.66 33.56 -22.14
CA LEU A 13 -0.71 32.46 -22.31
C LEU A 13 -0.31 31.83 -20.97
N PHE A 14 -0.13 32.64 -19.94
CA PHE A 14 0.18 32.15 -18.59
C PHE A 14 -0.98 31.36 -17.99
N LEU A 15 -2.21 31.86 -18.15
CA LEU A 15 -3.43 31.19 -17.67
C LEU A 15 -3.74 29.90 -18.44
N TRP A 16 -3.44 29.83 -19.74
CA TRP A 16 -3.54 28.58 -20.51
C TRP A 16 -2.57 27.50 -20.04
N ASN A 17 -1.35 27.86 -19.63
CA ASN A 17 -0.37 26.89 -19.11
C ASN A 17 -0.78 26.32 -17.74
N LEU A 18 -1.43 27.13 -16.88
CA LEU A 18 -1.93 26.67 -15.57
C LEU A 18 -3.05 25.61 -15.69
N GLY A 19 -3.88 25.68 -16.73
CA GLY A 19 -4.97 24.72 -16.96
C GLY A 19 -4.50 23.32 -17.38
N LEU A 20 -3.36 23.22 -18.07
CA LEU A 20 -2.81 21.95 -18.56
C LEU A 20 -2.21 21.08 -17.44
N SER A 21 -1.77 21.68 -16.32
CA SER A 21 -1.13 20.96 -15.21
C SER A 21 -2.13 20.23 -14.31
N ALA A 22 -3.41 20.59 -14.34
CA ALA A 22 -4.42 20.11 -13.40
C ALA A 22 -5.03 18.74 -13.77
N GLN A 23 -4.75 18.21 -14.96
CA GLN A 23 -5.54 17.09 -15.52
C GLN A 23 -4.79 15.78 -15.71
N GLN A 24 -3.57 15.64 -15.17
CA GLN A 24 -2.86 14.37 -15.24
C GLN A 24 -3.25 13.48 -14.07
N GLN A 25 -4.46 12.91 -14.16
CA GLN A 25 -4.89 11.84 -13.27
C GLN A 25 -4.01 10.62 -13.56
N LYS A 26 -2.98 10.40 -12.73
CA LYS A 26 -2.18 9.19 -12.83
C LYS A 26 -3.13 8.00 -12.72
N ALA A 27 -3.12 7.13 -13.72
CA ALA A 27 -3.84 5.87 -13.62
C ALA A 27 -3.41 5.16 -12.34
N ALA A 28 -4.36 4.57 -11.61
CA ALA A 28 -4.03 3.77 -10.44
C ALA A 28 -3.09 2.65 -10.90
N TYR A 29 -1.89 2.62 -10.33
CA TYR A 29 -0.93 1.56 -10.62
C TYR A 29 -1.35 0.31 -9.87
N TYR A 30 -1.54 -0.77 -10.62
CA TYR A 30 -1.58 -2.14 -10.11
C TYR A 30 -0.65 -2.97 -11.01
N PRO A 31 0.14 -3.87 -10.44
CA PRO A 31 0.98 -4.75 -11.24
C PRO A 31 0.12 -5.73 -12.04
N GLY A 32 0.72 -6.33 -13.05
CA GLY A 32 0.07 -7.40 -13.81
C GLY A 32 -0.27 -8.60 -12.92
N PRO A 33 -1.02 -9.59 -13.46
CA PRO A 33 -1.37 -10.80 -12.71
C PRO A 33 -0.14 -11.50 -12.12
N GLY A 34 -0.31 -12.09 -10.92
CA GLY A 34 0.72 -12.87 -10.23
C GLY A 34 1.76 -12.02 -9.50
N ASP A 35 3.02 -12.46 -9.54
CA ASP A 35 4.13 -11.92 -8.73
C ASP A 35 4.99 -10.90 -9.50
N ASN A 36 4.45 -10.29 -10.55
CA ASN A 36 5.16 -9.31 -11.39
C ASN A 36 5.27 -7.93 -10.73
N TRP A 37 5.43 -7.90 -9.40
CA TRP A 37 5.71 -6.69 -8.64
C TRP A 37 7.12 -6.22 -8.94
N GLU A 38 7.26 -4.93 -9.25
CA GLU A 38 8.57 -4.32 -9.38
C GLU A 38 9.27 -4.31 -8.02
N HIS A 39 10.51 -4.79 -7.98
CA HIS A 39 11.33 -4.78 -6.78
C HIS A 39 12.23 -3.55 -6.80
N ARG A 40 12.22 -2.80 -5.69
CA ARG A 40 13.04 -1.60 -5.51
C ARG A 40 13.72 -1.64 -4.16
N THR A 41 14.90 -1.06 -4.08
CA THR A 41 15.50 -0.72 -2.81
C THR A 41 14.65 0.35 -2.09
N PRO A 42 14.72 0.43 -0.75
CA PRO A 42 14.02 1.49 -0.01
C PRO A 42 14.38 2.89 -0.53
N GLN A 43 15.63 3.11 -0.90
CA GLN A 43 16.14 4.39 -1.41
C GLN A 43 15.51 4.74 -2.77
N GLU A 44 15.39 3.79 -3.69
CA GLU A 44 14.73 3.98 -4.99
C GLU A 44 13.23 4.26 -4.84
N ALA A 45 12.63 3.78 -3.74
CA ALA A 45 11.25 4.09 -3.36
C ALA A 45 11.10 5.42 -2.57
N GLY A 46 12.20 6.13 -2.30
CA GLY A 46 12.18 7.36 -1.50
C GLY A 46 11.99 7.15 0.00
N MET A 47 12.25 5.94 0.48
CA MET A 47 12.16 5.57 1.90
C MET A 47 13.54 5.62 2.58
N ASP A 48 13.52 5.88 3.88
CA ASP A 48 14.71 5.72 4.72
C ASP A 48 14.90 4.24 5.08
N PRO A 49 16.03 3.60 4.72
CA PRO A 49 16.25 2.17 4.98
C PRO A 49 16.25 1.82 6.47
N GLY A 50 16.80 2.69 7.33
CA GLY A 50 16.88 2.46 8.76
C GLY A 50 15.50 2.52 9.43
N ARG A 51 14.66 3.48 9.03
CA ARG A 51 13.29 3.59 9.51
C ARG A 51 12.42 2.44 9.02
N LEU A 52 12.60 1.99 7.78
CA LEU A 52 11.90 0.82 7.26
C LEU A 52 12.28 -0.43 8.05
N GLN A 53 13.57 -0.66 8.28
CA GLN A 53 14.04 -1.80 9.08
C GLN A 53 13.48 -1.76 10.52
N ALA A 54 13.42 -0.57 11.14
CA ALA A 54 12.84 -0.42 12.47
C ALA A 54 11.33 -0.75 12.49
N ALA A 55 10.60 -0.37 11.44
CA ALA A 55 9.18 -0.70 11.32
C ALA A 55 8.96 -2.21 11.11
N ILE A 56 9.81 -2.86 10.30
CA ILE A 56 9.80 -4.32 10.11
C ILE A 56 10.05 -5.03 11.44
N GLN A 57 11.08 -4.60 12.19
CA GLN A 57 11.39 -5.20 13.48
C GLN A 57 10.25 -5.03 14.48
N TYR A 58 9.64 -3.83 14.53
CA TYR A 58 8.48 -3.59 15.37
C TYR A 58 7.32 -4.53 15.03
N ALA A 59 7.03 -4.75 13.73
CA ALA A 59 5.96 -5.66 13.32
C ALA A 59 6.25 -7.12 13.72
N ILE A 60 7.50 -7.57 13.61
CA ILE A 60 7.93 -8.91 14.05
C ILE A 60 7.79 -9.05 15.57
N ASP A 61 8.25 -8.07 16.33
CA ASP A 61 8.25 -8.10 17.80
C ASP A 61 6.84 -8.05 18.39
N ASN A 62 5.88 -7.50 17.65
CA ASN A 62 4.49 -7.33 18.07
C ASN A 62 3.53 -8.28 17.34
N GLU A 63 4.04 -9.35 16.74
CA GLU A 63 3.18 -10.33 16.08
C GLU A 63 2.32 -11.12 17.09
N THR A 64 1.17 -11.62 16.62
CA THR A 64 0.28 -12.48 17.39
C THR A 64 1.00 -13.69 17.98
N GLN A 65 0.66 -13.98 19.24
CA GLN A 65 1.12 -15.17 19.96
C GLN A 65 0.17 -16.36 19.79
N ALA A 66 -0.87 -16.21 18.96
CA ALA A 66 -1.73 -17.33 18.60
C ALA A 66 -0.91 -18.46 17.94
N PRO A 67 -1.30 -19.73 18.11
CA PRO A 67 -0.60 -20.83 17.47
C PRO A 67 -0.43 -20.64 15.97
N ARG A 68 0.72 -21.08 15.45
CA ARG A 68 0.96 -21.13 14.00
C ARG A 68 0.12 -22.21 13.34
N ASP A 69 -0.18 -23.28 14.05
CA ASP A 69 -1.16 -24.28 13.63
C ASP A 69 -2.55 -23.63 13.60
N LEU A 70 -3.09 -23.42 12.40
CA LEU A 70 -4.37 -22.75 12.23
C LEU A 70 -5.55 -23.62 12.66
N GLU A 71 -5.41 -24.94 12.69
CA GLU A 71 -6.45 -25.82 13.25
C GLU A 71 -6.53 -25.61 14.77
N GLN A 72 -5.38 -25.62 15.44
CA GLN A 72 -5.31 -25.34 16.88
C GLN A 72 -5.83 -23.93 17.20
N ALA A 73 -5.39 -22.92 16.45
CA ALA A 73 -5.83 -21.54 16.65
C ALA A 73 -7.36 -21.41 16.47
N HIS A 74 -7.93 -22.07 15.47
CA HIS A 74 -9.37 -22.09 15.21
C HIS A 74 -10.15 -22.67 16.39
N TYR A 75 -9.76 -23.83 16.90
CA TYR A 75 -10.48 -24.47 18.02
C TYR A 75 -10.30 -23.73 19.36
N GLN A 76 -9.21 -22.98 19.54
CA GLN A 76 -9.02 -22.12 20.72
C GLN A 76 -9.96 -20.90 20.72
N THR A 77 -10.38 -20.42 19.54
CA THR A 77 -11.25 -19.24 19.42
C THR A 77 -12.69 -19.63 19.09
N PHE A 78 -12.92 -20.23 17.93
CA PHE A 78 -14.25 -20.48 17.36
C PHE A 78 -14.83 -21.85 17.74
N GLY A 79 -14.02 -22.79 18.23
CA GLY A 79 -14.47 -24.15 18.56
C GLY A 79 -15.56 -24.25 19.63
N ARG A 80 -15.91 -23.14 20.29
CA ARG A 80 -16.98 -23.06 21.30
C ARG A 80 -18.30 -22.51 20.75
N GLU A 81 -18.29 -21.97 19.53
CA GLU A 81 -19.46 -21.36 18.91
C GLU A 81 -20.33 -22.42 18.20
N PRO A 82 -21.65 -22.23 18.10
CA PRO A 82 -22.48 -23.06 17.24
C PRO A 82 -21.95 -23.07 15.80
N PHE A 83 -21.78 -24.26 15.21
CA PHE A 83 -21.17 -24.44 13.88
C PHE A 83 -19.69 -23.99 13.78
N GLY A 84 -18.97 -23.99 14.91
CA GLY A 84 -17.55 -23.64 14.99
C GLY A 84 -16.57 -24.73 14.55
N ASP A 85 -17.03 -25.79 13.88
CA ASP A 85 -16.15 -26.87 13.40
C ASP A 85 -15.31 -26.41 12.21
N GLY A 86 -14.08 -26.91 12.13
CA GLY A 86 -13.21 -26.66 10.98
C GLY A 86 -13.72 -27.36 9.72
N ILE A 87 -13.89 -26.61 8.63
CA ILE A 87 -14.33 -27.14 7.33
C ILE A 87 -13.17 -27.11 6.34
N GLY A 88 -12.74 -28.29 5.91
CA GLY A 88 -11.60 -28.46 4.99
C GLY A 88 -10.25 -28.40 5.70
N PRO A 89 -9.14 -28.53 4.94
CA PRO A 89 -7.80 -28.58 5.51
C PRO A 89 -7.31 -27.21 5.96
N PHE A 90 -6.73 -27.16 7.16
CA PHE A 90 -5.96 -26.01 7.63
C PHE A 90 -4.53 -26.07 7.09
N ARG A 91 -3.94 -24.89 6.90
CA ARG A 91 -2.51 -24.73 6.59
C ARG A 91 -1.83 -24.10 7.79
N GLU A 92 -0.52 -24.21 7.89
CA GLU A 92 0.21 -23.44 8.89
C GLU A 92 0.17 -21.94 8.56
N ARG A 93 0.15 -21.09 9.59
CA ARG A 93 0.26 -19.65 9.47
C ARG A 93 1.64 -19.25 8.94
N GLY A 94 1.65 -18.58 7.79
CA GLY A 94 2.85 -17.96 7.23
C GLY A 94 3.46 -16.87 8.12
N ALA A 95 4.62 -16.36 7.74
CA ALA A 95 5.24 -15.20 8.39
C ALA A 95 4.30 -13.96 8.36
N PRO A 96 4.53 -12.95 9.21
CA PRO A 96 3.75 -11.71 9.20
C PRO A 96 3.67 -11.13 7.79
N THR A 97 2.45 -10.83 7.34
CA THR A 97 2.21 -10.34 5.98
C THR A 97 2.64 -8.88 5.83
N GLY A 98 3.13 -8.50 4.65
CA GLY A 98 3.54 -7.13 4.35
C GLY A 98 4.98 -6.80 4.77
N ILE A 99 5.78 -7.84 5.06
CA ILE A 99 7.23 -7.78 5.31
C ILE A 99 7.96 -8.46 4.15
#